data_AF-A0A7S0B9E5-F1
#
_entry.id   AF-A0A7S0B9E5-F1
#
_cell.length_a   1.000
_cell.length_b   1.000
_cell.length_c   1.000
_cell.angle_alpha   90.00
_cell.angle_beta   90.00
_cell.angle_gamma   90.00
#
_symmetry.space_group_name_H-M   'P 1'
#
loop_
_entity.id
_entity.type
_entity.pdbx_description
1 polymer ?
#
loop_
_entity_poly.entity_id
_entity_poly.type
_entity_poly.pdbx_seq_one_letter_code
_entity_poly.pdbx_strand_id
1 'polypeptide(L)'
;QFFIMYPVTGRFGVVWVSARRLIIRHYLTTWFAVDIVSILPFDVIGLLAASEDLSKLRLFRSVRLLRLLKLVRLVRGMRILKRWETELSFSYRKLTLGNLFLTVIVAAHWMSCALGLISNVQGDACLQEDMDDPPGCVMTWFSHFAADMVTPWDCYIVALHVTATIIV
;
A
#
# COMPACT_ATOMS: atom_id res chain seq x y z
N GLN A 1 -4.90 -23.67 -3.82
CA GLN A 1 -6.04 -23.30 -2.94
C GLN A 1 -7.39 -23.89 -3.41
N PHE A 2 -7.41 -24.78 -4.41
CA PHE A 2 -8.65 -25.29 -5.04
C PHE A 2 -9.36 -26.43 -4.29
N PHE A 3 -8.79 -26.94 -3.20
CA PHE A 3 -9.32 -28.10 -2.46
C PHE A 3 -9.78 -27.77 -1.02
N ILE A 4 -9.79 -26.49 -0.64
CA ILE A 4 -10.10 -26.11 0.74
C ILE A 4 -11.62 -25.92 0.88
N MET A 5 -12.21 -26.65 1.82
CA MET A 5 -13.62 -26.48 2.21
C MET A 5 -13.81 -25.12 2.89
N TYR A 6 -14.91 -24.43 2.60
CA TYR A 6 -15.27 -23.18 3.25
C TYR A 6 -16.56 -23.36 4.07
N PRO A 7 -16.64 -22.75 5.27
CA PRO A 7 -17.84 -22.83 6.10
C PRO A 7 -18.93 -21.93 5.53
N VAL A 8 -20.15 -22.45 5.42
CA VAL A 8 -21.36 -21.66 5.10
C VAL A 8 -22.26 -21.64 6.33
N THR A 9 -22.57 -20.45 6.82
CA THR A 9 -23.52 -20.27 7.93
C THR A 9 -24.95 -20.36 7.39
N GLY A 10 -25.59 -21.49 7.67
CA GLY A 10 -27.01 -21.70 7.38
C GLY A 10 -27.89 -21.38 8.59
N ARG A 11 -29.21 -21.35 8.38
CA ARG A 11 -30.22 -21.14 9.43
C ARG A 11 -30.18 -22.21 10.55
N PHE A 12 -29.51 -23.35 10.31
CA PHE A 12 -29.38 -24.48 11.23
C PHE A 12 -27.94 -24.75 11.72
N GLY A 13 -26.99 -23.85 11.47
CA GLY A 13 -25.59 -24.00 11.90
C GLY A 13 -24.57 -23.90 10.76
N VAL A 14 -23.30 -24.19 11.07
CA VAL A 14 -22.19 -24.12 10.12
C VAL A 14 -22.12 -25.43 9.33
N VAL A 15 -22.37 -25.36 8.02
CA VAL A 15 -22.28 -26.51 7.12
C VAL A 15 -21.03 -26.38 6.25
N TRP A 16 -20.22 -27.44 6.22
CA TRP A 16 -19.02 -27.47 5.40
C TRP A 16 -19.34 -27.97 4.00
N VAL A 17 -19.14 -27.12 2.99
CA VAL A 17 -19.42 -27.50 1.60
C VAL A 17 -18.17 -28.11 0.97
N SER A 18 -18.21 -29.40 0.65
CA SER A 18 -17.15 -30.14 -0.05
C SER A 18 -17.32 -30.17 -1.57
N ALA A 19 -18.42 -29.62 -2.10
CA ALA A 19 -18.73 -29.66 -3.52
C ALA A 19 -17.71 -28.85 -4.34
N ARG A 20 -16.82 -29.56 -5.05
CA ARG A 20 -15.73 -28.98 -5.86
C ARG A 20 -16.19 -27.88 -6.83
N ARG A 21 -17.32 -28.09 -7.52
CA ARG A 21 -17.88 -27.11 -8.48
C ARG A 21 -18.24 -25.78 -7.82
N LEU A 22 -18.76 -25.83 -6.58
CA LEU A 22 -19.15 -24.63 -5.85
C LEU A 22 -17.91 -23.88 -5.33
N ILE A 23 -16.93 -24.62 -4.80
CA ILE A 23 -15.65 -24.07 -4.34
C ILE A 23 -14.93 -23.35 -5.49
N ILE A 24 -14.86 -23.98 -6.67
CA ILE A 24 -14.21 -23.39 -7.85
C ILE A 24 -14.95 -22.13 -8.30
N ARG A 25 -16.28 -22.16 -8.41
CA ARG A 25 -17.06 -20.97 -8.81
C ARG A 25 -16.87 -19.80 -7.84
N HIS A 26 -16.93 -20.09 -6.55
CA HIS A 26 -16.73 -19.07 -5.51
C HIS A 26 -15.32 -18.49 -5.57
N TYR A 27 -14.29 -19.34 -5.72
CA TYR A 27 -12.91 -18.91 -5.84
C TYR A 27 -12.65 -18.09 -7.11
N LEU A 28 -13.25 -18.47 -8.24
CA LEU A 28 -13.12 -17.77 -9.52
C LEU A 28 -13.73 -16.36 -9.47
N THR A 29 -14.82 -16.14 -8.72
CA THR A 29 -15.46 -14.82 -8.62
C THR A 29 -14.85 -13.90 -7.57
N THR A 30 -14.27 -14.44 -6.49
CA THR A 30 -13.74 -13.60 -5.39
C THR A 30 -12.24 -13.40 -5.43
N TRP A 31 -11.44 -14.38 -5.89
CA TRP A 31 -9.99 -14.36 -5.64
C TRP A 31 -9.09 -14.69 -6.84
N PHE A 32 -9.63 -15.26 -7.92
CA PHE A 32 -8.84 -15.67 -9.08
C PHE A 32 -8.14 -14.51 -9.82
N ALA A 33 -8.80 -13.35 -9.95
CA ALA A 33 -8.20 -12.18 -10.57
C ALA A 33 -6.94 -11.71 -9.80
N VAL A 34 -7.03 -11.66 -8.47
CA VAL A 34 -5.91 -11.31 -7.58
C VAL A 34 -4.77 -12.33 -7.69
N ASP A 35 -5.12 -13.62 -7.81
CA ASP A 35 -4.16 -14.71 -7.90
C ASP A 35 -3.37 -14.65 -9.23
N ILE A 36 -4.06 -14.47 -10.37
CA ILE A 36 -3.43 -14.31 -11.69
C ILE A 36 -2.50 -13.10 -11.73
N VAL A 37 -2.98 -11.95 -11.27
CA VAL A 37 -2.21 -10.70 -11.31
C VAL A 37 -0.90 -10.86 -10.55
N SER A 38 -0.90 -11.53 -9.41
CA SER A 38 0.34 -11.71 -8.63
C SER A 38 1.39 -12.65 -9.26
N ILE A 39 0.98 -13.54 -10.18
CA ILE A 39 1.87 -14.51 -10.85
C ILE A 39 2.57 -13.87 -12.05
N LEU A 40 2.00 -12.80 -12.61
CA LEU A 40 2.58 -12.13 -13.77
C LEU A 40 3.92 -11.45 -13.44
N PRO A 41 4.99 -11.70 -14.21
CA PRO A 41 6.32 -11.10 -14.01
C PRO A 41 6.36 -9.68 -14.59
N PHE A 42 5.62 -8.76 -13.98
CA PHE A 42 5.47 -7.41 -14.51
C PHE A 42 6.77 -6.58 -14.52
N ASP A 43 7.76 -6.90 -13.66
CA ASP A 43 9.08 -6.23 -13.70
C ASP A 43 9.78 -6.44 -15.07
N VAL A 44 9.63 -7.63 -15.67
CA VAL A 44 10.26 -7.96 -16.96
C VAL A 44 9.58 -7.23 -18.10
N ILE A 45 8.24 -7.09 -18.04
CA ILE A 45 7.45 -6.36 -19.03
C ILE A 45 7.77 -4.86 -18.98
N GLY A 46 7.97 -4.30 -17.78
CA GLY A 46 8.36 -2.90 -17.61
C GLY A 46 9.76 -2.59 -18.16
N LEU A 47 10.71 -3.51 -17.99
CA LEU A 47 12.08 -3.36 -18.51
C LEU A 47 12.13 -3.41 -20.04
N LEU A 48 11.36 -4.30 -20.67
CA LEU A 48 11.27 -4.42 -22.13
C LEU A 48 10.59 -3.19 -22.77
N ALA A 49 9.53 -2.67 -22.14
CA ALA A 49 8.81 -1.48 -22.61
C ALA A 49 9.56 -0.14 -22.41
N ALA A 50 10.62 -0.13 -21.59
CA ALA A 50 11.45 1.06 -21.35
C ALA A 50 12.41 1.40 -22.50
N SER A 51 12.55 0.51 -23.48
CA SER A 51 13.46 0.69 -24.63
C SER A 51 12.95 1.68 -25.69
N GLU A 52 11.67 2.07 -25.68
CA GLU A 52 11.12 3.06 -26.61
C GLU A 52 11.00 4.45 -25.94
N ASP A 53 11.83 5.39 -26.40
CA ASP A 53 12.17 6.67 -25.73
C ASP A 53 11.01 7.65 -25.46
N LEU A 54 9.82 7.48 -26.07
CA LEU A 54 8.66 8.35 -25.84
C LEU A 54 7.83 7.98 -24.59
N SER A 55 8.24 6.92 -23.89
CA SER A 55 7.45 6.27 -22.86
C SER A 55 7.74 6.76 -21.44
N LYS A 56 8.83 7.51 -21.20
CA LYS A 56 9.40 7.77 -19.85
C LYS A 56 8.39 8.33 -18.83
N LEU A 57 7.52 9.28 -19.21
CA LEU A 57 6.50 9.83 -18.30
C LEU A 57 5.34 8.85 -18.01
N ARG A 58 4.90 8.07 -19.02
CA ARG A 58 3.90 7.01 -18.82
C ARG A 58 4.49 5.82 -18.05
N LEU A 59 5.78 5.57 -18.21
CA LEU A 59 6.51 4.50 -17.55
C LEU A 59 6.77 4.78 -16.07
N PHE A 60 7.07 6.02 -15.67
CA PHE A 60 7.12 6.35 -14.23
C PHE A 60 5.79 6.04 -13.54
N ARG A 61 4.67 6.32 -14.22
CA ARG A 61 3.33 6.00 -13.71
C ARG A 61 3.07 4.49 -13.69
N SER A 62 3.46 3.76 -14.73
CA SER A 62 3.28 2.30 -14.78
C SER A 62 4.20 1.59 -13.79
N VAL A 63 5.48 1.93 -13.69
CA VAL A 63 6.43 1.41 -12.67
C VAL A 63 5.90 1.64 -11.25
N ARG A 64 5.29 2.80 -10.97
CA ARG A 64 4.64 3.06 -9.68
C ARG A 64 3.43 2.14 -9.46
N LEU A 65 2.61 1.92 -10.49
CA LEU A 65 1.50 0.96 -10.47
C LEU A 65 1.99 -0.49 -10.29
N LEU A 66 3.10 -0.87 -10.92
CA LEU A 66 3.74 -2.18 -10.77
C LEU A 66 4.26 -2.40 -9.34
N ARG A 67 4.79 -1.35 -8.71
CA ARG A 67 5.18 -1.39 -7.30
C ARG A 67 3.96 -1.56 -6.37
N LEU A 68 2.83 -0.94 -6.70
CA LEU A 68 1.56 -1.18 -5.99
C LEU A 68 1.04 -2.61 -6.21
N LEU A 69 1.21 -3.20 -7.41
CA LEU A 69 0.89 -4.60 -7.66
C LEU A 69 1.77 -5.57 -6.85
N LYS A 70 3.01 -5.21 -6.49
CA LYS A 70 3.81 -5.99 -5.52
C LYS A 70 3.15 -6.04 -4.14
N LEU A 71 2.40 -5.00 -3.72
CA LEU A 71 1.64 -5.03 -2.46
C LEU A 71 0.55 -6.12 -2.48
N VAL A 72 0.01 -6.49 -3.64
CA VAL A 72 -0.95 -7.60 -3.78
C VAL A 72 -0.34 -8.93 -3.33
N ARG A 73 0.97 -9.12 -3.52
CA ARG A 73 1.69 -10.28 -2.96
C ARG A 73 1.77 -10.24 -1.44
N LEU A 74 1.92 -9.05 -0.84
CA LEU A 74 1.86 -8.88 0.62
C LEU A 74 0.46 -9.22 1.17
N VAL A 75 -0.61 -8.88 0.45
CA VAL A 75 -1.98 -9.27 0.82
C VAL A 75 -2.14 -10.80 0.86
N ARG A 76 -1.51 -11.56 -0.05
CA ARG A 76 -1.46 -13.04 0.05
C ARG A 76 -0.76 -13.48 1.35
N GLY A 77 0.35 -12.84 1.70
CA GLY A 77 1.09 -13.09 2.95
C GLY A 77 0.24 -12.82 4.19
N MET A 78 -0.50 -11.72 4.23
CA MET A 78 -1.44 -11.40 5.31
C MET A 78 -2.55 -12.44 5.48
N ARG A 79 -3.05 -13.03 4.38
CA ARG A 79 -4.04 -14.11 4.45
C ARG A 79 -3.45 -15.40 5.02
N ILE A 80 -2.19 -15.70 4.69
CA ILE A 80 -1.47 -16.82 5.27
C ILE A 80 -1.27 -16.55 6.76
N LEU A 81 -0.85 -15.35 7.15
CA LEU A 81 -0.75 -14.96 8.55
C LEU A 81 -2.09 -15.10 9.29
N LYS A 82 -3.21 -14.68 8.70
CA LYS A 82 -4.55 -14.85 9.28
C LYS A 82 -4.96 -16.32 9.43
N ARG A 83 -4.44 -17.20 8.57
CA ARG A 83 -4.63 -18.66 8.69
C ARG A 83 -3.71 -19.26 9.76
N TRP A 84 -2.50 -18.73 9.91
CA TRP A 84 -1.60 -19.10 10.98
C TRP A 84 -2.13 -18.61 12.33
N GLU A 85 -2.82 -17.48 12.35
CA GLU A 85 -3.52 -16.94 13.52
C GLU A 85 -4.61 -17.87 14.04
N THR A 86 -5.28 -18.62 13.15
CA THR A 86 -6.28 -19.62 13.55
C THR A 86 -5.68 -20.95 14.00
N GLU A 87 -4.45 -21.27 13.59
CA GLU A 87 -3.75 -22.52 13.92
C GLU A 87 -2.82 -22.36 15.15
N LEU A 88 -2.22 -21.17 15.32
CA LEU A 88 -1.44 -20.80 16.49
C LEU A 88 -2.38 -20.21 17.53
N SER A 89 -2.52 -20.90 18.66
CA SER A 89 -3.30 -20.54 19.85
C SER A 89 -2.81 -19.28 20.59
N PHE A 90 -2.30 -18.28 19.89
CA PHE A 90 -2.02 -16.98 20.48
C PHE A 90 -3.32 -16.36 20.99
N SER A 91 -3.30 -15.81 22.22
CA SER A 91 -4.46 -15.14 22.77
C SER A 91 -4.93 -14.03 21.82
N TYR A 92 -6.20 -14.10 21.42
CA TYR A 92 -6.90 -13.14 20.55
C TYR A 92 -6.64 -11.67 20.93
N ARG A 93 -6.47 -11.40 22.24
CA ARG A 93 -6.12 -10.07 22.77
C ARG A 93 -4.76 -9.55 22.28
N LYS A 94 -3.72 -10.40 22.23
CA LYS A 94 -2.37 -10.00 21.78
C LYS A 94 -2.33 -9.79 20.27
N LEU A 95 -3.03 -10.64 19.52
CA LEU A 95 -3.16 -10.54 18.07
C LEU A 95 -3.92 -9.29 17.63
N THR A 96 -5.06 -9.01 18.28
CA THR A 96 -5.84 -7.79 18.00
C THR A 96 -5.01 -6.54 18.28
N LEU A 97 -4.26 -6.51 19.39
CA LEU A 97 -3.38 -5.39 19.73
C LEU A 97 -2.25 -5.22 18.70
N GLY A 98 -1.61 -6.31 18.28
CA GLY A 98 -0.56 -6.27 17.25
C GLY A 98 -1.09 -5.83 15.88
N ASN A 99 -2.28 -6.28 15.49
CA ASN A 99 -2.91 -5.90 14.24
C ASN A 99 -3.32 -4.41 14.24
N LEU A 100 -3.82 -3.91 15.38
CA LEU A 100 -4.08 -2.48 15.57
C LEU A 100 -2.79 -1.66 15.42
N PHE A 101 -1.72 -2.07 16.09
CA PHE A 101 -0.41 -1.40 16.00
C PHE A 101 0.12 -1.35 14.57
N LEU A 102 0.05 -2.49 13.85
CA LEU A 102 0.48 -2.57 12.45
C LEU A 102 -0.37 -1.66 11.55
N THR A 103 -1.69 -1.63 11.77
CA THR A 103 -2.61 -0.79 11.00
C THR A 103 -2.30 0.69 11.19
N VAL A 104 -2.01 1.11 12.43
CA VAL A 104 -1.62 2.51 12.74
C VAL A 104 -0.30 2.88 12.05
N ILE A 105 0.71 2.01 12.09
CA ILE A 105 2.01 2.27 11.44
C ILE A 105 1.84 2.39 9.91
N VAL A 106 1.07 1.47 9.29
CA VAL A 106 0.81 1.49 7.85
C VAL A 106 0.04 2.75 7.45
N ALA A 107 -0.96 3.14 8.26
CA ALA A 107 -1.71 4.37 8.03
C ALA A 107 -0.80 5.61 8.11
N ALA A 108 0.07 5.69 9.12
CA ALA A 108 1.04 6.78 9.25
C ALA A 108 1.99 6.85 8.03
N HIS A 109 2.52 5.72 7.57
CA HIS A 109 3.36 5.66 6.37
C HIS A 109 2.60 6.10 5.09
N TRP A 110 1.35 5.66 4.93
CA TRP A 110 0.53 6.07 3.79
C TRP A 110 0.25 7.57 3.80
N MET A 111 -0.11 8.13 4.95
CA MET A 111 -0.35 9.56 5.08
C MET A 111 0.93 10.36 4.84
N SER A 112 2.09 9.92 5.35
CA SER A 112 3.35 10.64 5.17
C SER A 112 3.82 10.59 3.71
N CYS A 113 3.68 9.43 3.05
CA CYS A 113 3.92 9.30 1.62
C CYS A 113 2.93 10.11 0.78
N ALA A 114 1.67 10.24 1.19
CA ALA A 114 0.69 11.06 0.49
C ALA A 114 1.04 12.55 0.59
N LEU A 115 1.40 13.04 1.77
CA LEU A 115 1.86 14.41 1.98
C LEU A 115 3.11 14.72 1.16
N GLY A 116 4.09 13.80 1.14
CA GLY A 116 5.28 13.93 0.30
C GLY A 116 4.97 13.86 -1.20
N LEU A 117 3.95 13.08 -1.62
CA LEU A 117 3.52 13.08 -3.02
C LEU A 117 2.84 14.39 -3.40
N ILE A 118 1.99 14.92 -2.53
CA ILE A 118 1.28 16.18 -2.75
C ILE A 118 2.29 17.33 -2.90
N SER A 119 3.33 17.38 -2.06
CA SER A 119 4.39 18.39 -2.20
C SER A 119 5.14 18.28 -3.54
N ASN A 120 5.49 17.06 -3.96
CA ASN A 120 6.13 16.85 -5.26
C ASN A 120 5.26 17.24 -6.47
N VAL A 121 3.92 17.19 -6.33
CA VAL A 121 2.98 17.57 -7.40
C VAL A 121 2.71 19.08 -7.41
N GLN A 122 2.78 19.74 -6.25
CA GLN A 122 2.49 21.16 -6.10
C GLN A 122 3.63 22.07 -6.60
N GLY A 123 4.84 21.56 -6.77
CA GLY A 123 6.00 22.32 -7.25
C GLY A 123 6.90 22.79 -6.10
N ASP A 124 7.90 23.61 -6.41
CA ASP A 124 8.86 24.09 -5.41
C ASP A 124 8.15 24.96 -4.36
N ALA A 125 8.35 24.64 -3.09
CA ALA A 125 7.79 25.42 -1.98
C ALA A 125 8.56 26.72 -1.80
N CYS A 126 7.85 27.81 -1.49
CA CYS A 126 8.50 29.09 -1.15
C CYS A 126 9.33 28.91 0.12
N LEU A 127 10.55 29.45 0.12
CA LEU A 127 11.41 29.47 1.30
C LEU A 127 11.07 30.75 2.07
N GLN A 128 10.68 30.63 3.33
CA GLN A 128 10.14 31.74 4.13
C GLN A 128 11.17 32.86 4.44
N GLU A 129 12.40 32.78 3.92
CA GLU A 129 13.43 33.81 4.10
C GLU A 129 14.05 34.26 2.76
N ASP A 130 13.79 35.54 2.48
CA ASP A 130 14.47 36.44 1.54
C ASP A 130 14.10 36.49 0.05
N MET A 131 14.36 37.69 -0.48
CA MET A 131 13.92 38.37 -1.69
C MET A 131 14.36 37.74 -3.03
N ASP A 132 14.38 36.40 -3.11
CA ASP A 132 14.78 35.60 -4.28
C ASP A 132 13.87 34.35 -4.48
N ASP A 133 12.58 34.43 -4.09
CA ASP A 133 11.63 33.35 -4.38
C ASP A 133 11.44 33.18 -5.90
N PRO A 134 11.53 31.95 -6.44
CA PRO A 134 11.29 31.70 -7.85
C PRO A 134 9.84 32.06 -8.23
N PRO A 135 9.61 32.72 -9.38
CA PRO A 135 8.26 33.13 -9.79
C PRO A 135 7.38 31.89 -10.02
N GLY A 136 6.41 31.66 -9.12
CA GLY A 136 5.49 30.53 -9.17
C GLY A 136 5.58 29.55 -8.00
N CYS A 137 6.35 29.86 -6.94
CA CYS A 137 6.38 29.06 -5.72
C CYS A 137 5.00 29.02 -5.03
N VAL A 138 4.71 27.91 -4.35
CA VAL A 138 3.44 27.70 -3.64
C VAL A 138 3.64 27.58 -2.14
N MET A 139 2.76 28.22 -1.37
CA MET A 139 2.73 28.07 0.08
C MET A 139 2.14 26.71 0.44
N THR A 140 2.94 25.89 1.11
CA THR A 140 2.57 24.52 1.52
C THR A 140 2.69 24.38 3.03
N TRP A 141 2.19 23.26 3.56
CA TRP A 141 2.28 22.92 4.99
C TRP A 141 3.73 22.75 5.49
N PHE A 142 4.71 22.63 4.59
CA PHE A 142 6.13 22.41 4.94
C PHE A 142 7.04 23.58 4.60
N SER A 143 6.53 24.70 4.06
CA SER A 143 7.35 25.86 3.65
C SER A 143 8.23 26.40 4.79
N HIS A 144 7.71 26.39 6.02
CA HIS A 144 8.46 26.78 7.23
C HIS A 144 9.68 25.90 7.51
N PHE A 145 9.66 24.63 7.08
CA PHE A 145 10.74 23.69 7.32
C PHE A 145 11.60 23.44 6.07
N ALA A 146 11.24 24.04 4.93
CA ALA A 146 11.87 23.77 3.65
C ALA A 146 13.33 24.24 3.60
N ALA A 147 13.69 25.30 4.34
CA ALA A 147 15.05 25.85 4.38
C ALA A 147 16.08 24.92 5.04
N ASP A 148 15.66 24.16 6.06
CA ASP A 148 16.55 23.27 6.83
C ASP A 148 16.68 21.87 6.22
N MET A 149 15.87 21.54 5.20
CA MET A 149 15.80 20.19 4.65
C MET A 149 16.71 20.01 3.45
N VAL A 150 17.87 19.39 3.70
CA VAL A 150 18.89 19.10 2.67
C VAL A 150 18.64 17.74 2.00
N THR A 151 17.99 16.79 2.67
CA THR A 151 17.82 15.42 2.14
C THR A 151 16.35 14.99 2.00
N PRO A 152 16.02 14.13 1.01
CA PRO A 152 14.67 13.57 0.85
C PRO A 152 14.20 12.74 2.05
N TRP A 153 15.15 12.20 2.84
CA TRP A 153 14.85 11.45 4.06
C TRP A 153 14.36 12.35 5.17
N ASP A 154 14.92 13.56 5.30
CA ASP A 154 14.49 14.54 6.30
C ASP A 154 13.05 14.97 6.03
N CYS A 155 12.69 15.19 4.77
CA CYS A 155 11.31 15.45 4.34
C CYS A 155 10.35 14.31 4.74
N TYR A 156 10.78 13.06 4.59
CA TYR A 156 9.96 11.91 4.98
C TYR A 156 9.77 11.83 6.50
N ILE A 157 10.81 12.11 7.30
CA ILE A 157 10.74 12.08 8.76
C ILE A 157 9.82 13.18 9.28
N VAL A 158 9.92 14.39 8.73
CA VAL A 158 9.03 15.51 9.10
C VAL A 158 7.57 15.20 8.73
N ALA A 159 7.33 14.69 7.52
CA ALA A 159 5.98 14.25 7.11
C ALA A 159 5.45 13.15 8.04
N LEU A 160 6.29 12.18 8.42
CA LEU A 160 5.91 11.12 9.34
C LEU A 160 5.60 11.68 10.73
N HIS A 161 6.40 12.62 11.23
CA HIS A 161 6.16 13.28 12.52
C HIS A 161 4.83 14.03 12.51
N VAL A 162 4.54 14.82 11.48
CA VAL A 162 3.26 15.54 11.33
C VAL A 162 2.08 14.57 11.24
N THR A 163 2.23 13.45 10.54
CA THR A 163 1.13 12.46 10.50
C THR A 163 0.95 11.73 11.83
N ALA A 164 2.03 11.46 12.56
CA ALA A 164 1.96 10.85 13.88
C ALA A 164 1.28 11.79 14.89
N THR A 165 1.53 13.10 14.82
CA THR A 165 0.84 14.09 15.66
C THR A 165 -0.62 14.30 15.28
N ILE A 166 -1.02 14.00 14.06
CA ILE A 166 -2.43 14.05 13.63
C ILE A 166 -3.21 12.78 14.08
N ILE A 167 -2.53 11.62 14.12
CA ILE A 167 -3.14 10.33 14.43
C ILE A 167 -3.29 10.11 15.95
N VAL A 168 -2.42 10.71 16.76
CA VAL A 168 -2.40 10.64 18.24
C VAL A 168 -3.18 11.80 18.83
#